data_AF-A0A7C8EFK4-F1
#
_entry.id   AF-A0A7C8EFK4-F1
#
_cell.length_a   1.000
_cell.length_b   1.000
_cell.length_c   1.000
_cell.angle_alpha   90.00
_cell.angle_beta   90.00
_cell.angle_gamma   90.00
#
_symmetry.space_group_name_H-M   'P 1'
#
loop_
_entity.id
_entity.type
_entity.pdbx_description
1 polymer ?
#
loop_
_entity_poly.entity_id
_entity_poly.type
_entity_poly.pdbx_seq_one_letter_code
_entity_poly.pdbx_strand_id
1 'polypeptide(L)'
;MENIVNRLANGVIDGPDDLMGIGECLNLLDDLDAQIGQAGPLAGTIERARLIFKRLILEESSDPNADWLQIQKLLGSLVHAGAVESGEGEIAQIETETAVQPDEDEDFLASASTDSGNGSESGESALDLESLFREESDPKVDEIQDPELLKEFIEEAKEHLSTIELNMLGLETNPKDIEAMNAVFRPFHSIKGVAGFINLIEIHRLSHEVENLLDLARSGKLAITDSVIDIVLGAADILKGLLEELENGEGGRKDPSPLVLGFIEKVRNFTGDPVVGSEIPVRKVGKILVEHGVLEDETVEDIVEKGKAEGRKFGQTAID
;
A
#
# COMPACT_ATOMS: atom_id res chain seq x y z
N MET A 1 31.44 -1.89 -14.80
CA MET A 1 30.27 -2.36 -15.58
C MET A 1 29.74 -3.72 -15.12
N GLU A 2 30.50 -4.81 -15.23
CA GLU A 2 30.05 -6.20 -14.94
C GLU A 2 29.46 -6.41 -13.53
N ASN A 3 30.06 -5.82 -12.49
CA ASN A 3 29.55 -5.91 -11.11
C ASN A 3 28.20 -5.18 -10.93
N ILE A 4 28.02 -4.01 -11.56
CA ILE A 4 26.78 -3.23 -11.49
C ILE A 4 25.66 -3.93 -12.26
N VAL A 5 25.99 -4.46 -13.43
CA VAL A 5 25.08 -5.26 -14.27
C VAL A 5 24.63 -6.52 -13.54
N ASN A 6 25.55 -7.24 -12.87
CA ASN A 6 25.19 -8.41 -12.06
C ASN A 6 24.33 -8.05 -10.86
N ARG A 7 24.53 -6.87 -10.24
CA ARG A 7 23.64 -6.38 -9.17
C ARG A 7 22.24 -6.03 -9.70
N LEU A 8 22.15 -5.37 -10.84
CA LEU A 8 20.86 -5.10 -11.50
C LEU A 8 20.14 -6.40 -11.92
N ALA A 9 20.89 -7.42 -12.36
CA ALA A 9 20.35 -8.71 -12.78
C ALA A 9 19.86 -9.59 -11.61
N ASN A 10 20.46 -9.44 -10.42
CA ASN A 10 20.14 -10.26 -9.25
C ASN A 10 18.90 -9.80 -8.47
N GLY A 11 18.14 -8.84 -9.01
CA GLY A 11 16.84 -8.44 -8.44
C GLY A 11 17.00 -7.65 -7.15
N VAL A 12 17.36 -6.37 -7.29
CA VAL A 12 17.39 -5.41 -6.18
C VAL A 12 15.99 -4.92 -5.80
N ILE A 13 14.96 -5.27 -6.59
CA ILE A 13 13.61 -4.72 -6.44
C ILE A 13 12.57 -5.84 -6.50
N ASP A 14 11.72 -5.92 -5.48
CA ASP A 14 10.66 -6.94 -5.36
C ASP A 14 9.35 -6.54 -6.06
N GLY A 15 9.16 -5.26 -6.41
CA GLY A 15 7.97 -4.78 -7.13
C GLY A 15 7.91 -3.25 -7.32
N PRO A 16 6.84 -2.71 -7.93
CA PRO A 16 6.66 -1.27 -8.13
C PRO A 16 6.59 -0.46 -6.82
N ASP A 17 6.22 -1.12 -5.71
CA ASP A 17 6.06 -0.50 -4.40
C ASP A 17 7.34 -0.58 -3.54
N ASP A 18 8.40 -1.24 -4.04
CA ASP A 18 9.68 -1.38 -3.36
C ASP A 18 10.56 -0.15 -3.58
N LEU A 19 10.21 0.94 -2.89
CA LEU A 19 10.90 2.23 -2.99
C LEU A 19 12.38 2.16 -2.59
N MET A 20 12.75 1.25 -1.69
CA MET A 20 14.12 1.04 -1.27
C MET A 20 14.93 0.38 -2.40
N GLY A 21 14.41 -0.69 -2.99
CA GLY A 21 14.98 -1.32 -4.16
C GLY A 21 15.06 -0.38 -5.36
N ILE A 22 14.01 0.42 -5.58
CA ILE A 22 13.99 1.45 -6.63
C ILE A 22 15.10 2.49 -6.40
N GLY A 23 15.29 2.96 -5.17
CA GLY A 23 16.34 3.90 -4.81
C GLY A 23 17.75 3.32 -5.02
N GLU A 24 17.96 2.07 -4.62
CA GLU A 24 19.23 1.37 -4.88
C GLU A 24 19.49 1.19 -6.38
N CYS A 25 18.47 0.84 -7.16
CA CYS A 25 18.59 0.75 -8.61
C CYS A 25 18.90 2.09 -9.27
N LEU A 26 18.31 3.20 -8.81
CA LEU A 26 18.64 4.52 -9.32
C LEU A 26 20.10 4.89 -9.06
N ASN A 27 20.62 4.61 -7.87
CA ASN A 27 22.03 4.82 -7.56
C ASN A 27 22.94 3.96 -8.47
N LEU A 28 22.57 2.71 -8.72
CA LEU A 28 23.29 1.83 -9.64
C LEU A 28 23.24 2.33 -11.10
N LEU A 29 22.11 2.88 -11.54
CA LEU A 29 21.97 3.51 -12.85
C LEU A 29 22.82 4.78 -12.97
N ASP A 30 22.95 5.56 -11.90
CA ASP A 30 23.81 6.75 -11.84
C ASP A 30 25.29 6.41 -11.94
N ASP A 31 25.73 5.38 -11.22
CA ASP A 31 27.08 4.84 -11.32
C ASP A 31 27.38 4.25 -12.71
N LEU A 32 26.37 3.65 -13.35
CA LEU A 32 26.48 3.11 -14.70
C LEU A 32 26.63 4.25 -15.73
N ASP A 33 25.78 5.27 -15.66
CA ASP A 33 25.79 6.45 -16.54
C ASP A 33 27.12 7.21 -16.44
N ALA A 34 27.67 7.34 -15.23
CA ALA A 34 28.98 7.95 -14.99
C ALA A 34 30.15 7.16 -15.63
N GLN A 35 30.03 5.84 -15.79
CA GLN A 35 31.06 4.99 -16.41
C GLN A 35 30.99 4.99 -17.94
N ILE A 36 29.79 5.07 -18.51
CA ILE A 36 29.58 4.96 -19.97
C ILE A 36 29.70 6.34 -20.65
N GLY A 37 29.40 7.43 -19.93
CA GLY A 37 29.40 8.80 -20.43
C GLY A 37 28.18 9.13 -21.30
N GLN A 38 27.81 10.41 -21.37
CA GLN A 38 26.53 10.92 -21.91
C GLN A 38 26.23 10.60 -23.39
N ALA A 39 27.13 9.96 -24.14
CA ALA A 39 26.98 9.68 -25.57
C ALA A 39 27.09 8.18 -25.92
N GLY A 40 27.01 7.30 -24.93
CA GLY A 40 27.00 5.85 -25.16
C GLY A 40 25.66 5.32 -25.67
N PRO A 41 25.64 4.16 -26.35
CA PRO A 41 24.41 3.53 -26.88
C PRO A 41 23.37 3.18 -25.79
N LEU A 42 23.79 3.10 -24.53
CA LEU A 42 22.94 2.76 -23.37
C LEU A 42 22.38 3.97 -22.62
N ALA A 43 22.89 5.18 -22.87
CA ALA A 43 22.48 6.39 -22.16
C ALA A 43 20.96 6.66 -22.29
N GLY A 44 20.40 6.45 -23.48
CA GLY A 44 18.96 6.61 -23.71
C GLY A 44 18.10 5.58 -22.99
N THR A 45 18.63 4.39 -22.70
CA THR A 45 17.91 3.33 -21.96
C THR A 45 17.94 3.61 -20.45
N ILE A 46 19.06 4.11 -19.94
CA ILE A 46 19.21 4.55 -18.54
C ILE A 46 18.26 5.71 -18.23
N GLU A 47 18.22 6.73 -19.10
CA GLU A 47 17.33 7.89 -18.93
C GLU A 47 15.84 7.49 -18.93
N ARG A 48 15.44 6.57 -19.82
CA ARG A 48 14.07 6.05 -19.83
C ARG A 48 13.74 5.30 -18.53
N ALA A 49 14.65 4.47 -18.01
CA ALA A 49 14.45 3.78 -16.75
C ALA A 49 14.32 4.77 -15.58
N ARG A 50 15.18 5.80 -15.53
CA ARG A 50 15.10 6.88 -14.52
C ARG A 50 13.75 7.59 -14.53
N LEU A 51 13.23 7.95 -15.70
CA LEU A 51 11.94 8.64 -15.81
C LEU A 51 10.77 7.80 -15.31
N ILE A 52 10.78 6.49 -15.58
CA ILE A 52 9.73 5.59 -15.09
C ILE A 52 9.86 5.38 -13.58
N PHE A 53 11.07 5.16 -13.06
CA PHE A 53 11.29 5.08 -11.60
C PHE A 53 10.86 6.37 -10.89
N LYS A 54 11.21 7.53 -11.44
CA LYS A 54 10.78 8.82 -10.89
C LYS A 54 9.25 8.96 -10.89
N ARG A 55 8.58 8.51 -11.96
CA ARG A 55 7.12 8.51 -12.04
C ARG A 55 6.47 7.54 -11.06
N LEU A 56 7.09 6.39 -10.79
CA LEU A 56 6.66 5.44 -9.75
C LEU A 56 6.85 6.03 -8.35
N ILE A 57 8.01 6.64 -8.06
CA ILE A 57 8.31 7.28 -6.78
C ILE A 57 7.37 8.48 -6.52
N LEU A 58 7.06 9.27 -7.54
CA LEU A 58 6.20 10.45 -7.43
C LEU A 58 4.70 10.11 -7.55
N GLU A 59 4.34 8.82 -7.62
CA GLU A 59 2.96 8.34 -7.83
C GLU A 59 2.23 8.99 -9.02
N GLU A 60 2.98 9.45 -10.02
CA GLU A 60 2.45 10.09 -11.23
C GLU A 60 2.07 9.06 -12.32
N SER A 61 2.25 7.76 -12.04
CA SER A 61 1.94 6.67 -12.98
C SER A 61 0.46 6.34 -12.97
N SER A 62 -0.19 6.42 -14.13
CA SER A 62 -1.56 5.94 -14.32
C SER A 62 -1.70 4.41 -14.23
N ASP A 63 -0.60 3.66 -14.43
CA ASP A 63 -0.56 2.20 -14.35
C ASP A 63 0.83 1.73 -13.87
N PRO A 64 1.04 1.66 -12.55
CA PRO A 64 2.31 1.28 -11.93
C PRO A 64 2.80 -0.13 -12.34
N ASN A 65 1.87 -1.05 -12.60
CA ASN A 65 2.21 -2.42 -13.00
C ASN A 65 2.72 -2.48 -14.44
N ALA A 66 2.13 -1.68 -15.35
CA ALA A 66 2.62 -1.57 -16.71
C ALA A 66 3.98 -0.85 -16.78
N ASP A 67 4.16 0.20 -15.99
CA ASP A 67 5.44 0.92 -15.86
C ASP A 67 6.52 0.02 -15.26
N TRP A 68 6.18 -0.81 -14.27
CA TRP A 68 7.06 -1.83 -13.71
C TRP A 68 7.53 -2.84 -14.76
N LEU A 69 6.60 -3.36 -15.57
CA LEU A 69 6.94 -4.29 -16.65
C LEU A 69 7.87 -3.64 -17.71
N GLN A 70 7.74 -2.33 -17.95
CA GLN A 70 8.65 -1.59 -18.82
C GLN A 70 10.05 -1.46 -18.21
N ILE A 71 10.14 -1.19 -16.90
CA ILE A 71 11.42 -1.15 -16.18
C ILE A 71 12.14 -2.50 -16.27
N GLN A 72 11.44 -3.61 -16.04
CA GLN A 72 12.04 -4.94 -16.14
C GLN A 72 12.63 -5.21 -17.54
N LYS A 73 11.95 -4.76 -18.60
CA LYS A 73 12.46 -4.86 -19.98
C LYS A 73 13.70 -3.97 -20.21
N LEU A 74 13.68 -2.74 -19.70
CA LEU A 74 14.80 -1.81 -19.84
C LEU A 74 16.03 -2.31 -19.08
N LEU A 75 15.88 -2.75 -17.83
CA LEU A 75 16.96 -3.34 -17.03
C LEU A 75 17.50 -4.61 -17.69
N GLY A 76 16.63 -5.49 -18.19
CA GLY A 76 17.06 -6.69 -18.93
C GLY A 76 17.90 -6.35 -20.18
N SER A 77 17.55 -5.28 -20.91
CA SER A 77 18.34 -4.83 -22.05
C SER A 77 19.70 -4.26 -21.66
N LEU A 78 19.80 -3.58 -20.51
CA LEU A 78 21.07 -3.09 -19.95
C LEU A 78 21.97 -4.23 -19.51
N VAL A 79 21.38 -5.27 -18.91
CA VAL A 79 22.12 -6.48 -18.50
C VAL A 79 22.67 -7.22 -19.71
N HIS A 80 21.85 -7.41 -20.74
CA HIS A 80 22.28 -8.06 -21.97
C HIS A 80 23.37 -7.27 -22.70
N ALA A 81 23.24 -5.94 -22.77
CA ALA A 81 24.26 -5.10 -23.41
C ALA A 81 25.59 -5.06 -22.63
N GLY A 82 25.55 -5.08 -21.29
CA GLY A 82 26.75 -5.14 -20.45
C GLY A 82 27.50 -6.47 -20.53
N ALA A 83 26.81 -7.57 -20.85
CA ALA A 83 27.43 -8.88 -21.11
C ALA A 83 28.17 -8.94 -22.46
N VAL A 84 27.74 -8.16 -23.45
CA VAL A 84 28.38 -8.11 -24.78
C VAL A 84 29.72 -7.36 -24.75
N GLU A 85 29.92 -6.39 -23.85
CA GLU A 85 31.20 -5.69 -23.68
C GLU A 85 32.27 -6.49 -22.89
N SER A 86 31.88 -7.55 -22.17
CA SER A 86 32.76 -8.37 -21.31
C SER A 86 33.27 -9.67 -21.97
N GLY A 87 32.87 -9.96 -23.21
CA GLY A 87 33.55 -10.94 -24.05
C GLY A 87 33.12 -12.41 -23.90
N GLU A 88 31.90 -12.70 -23.44
CA GLU A 88 31.29 -14.03 -23.57
C GLU A 88 29.79 -13.89 -23.93
N GLY A 89 29.47 -14.00 -25.22
CA GLY A 89 28.08 -14.01 -25.70
C GLY A 89 27.97 -13.88 -27.21
N GLU A 90 27.58 -14.97 -27.86
CA GLU A 90 27.36 -15.08 -29.31
C GLU A 90 26.32 -14.07 -29.82
N ILE A 91 26.58 -13.56 -31.01
CA ILE A 91 25.84 -12.49 -31.68
C ILE A 91 24.47 -13.03 -32.13
N ALA A 92 23.38 -12.50 -31.57
CA ALA A 92 22.07 -12.50 -32.22
C ALA A 92 21.73 -11.06 -32.61
N GLN A 93 21.94 -10.75 -33.88
CA GLN A 93 21.58 -9.47 -34.49
C GLN A 93 20.08 -9.24 -34.35
N ILE A 94 19.69 -8.10 -33.78
CA ILE A 94 18.41 -7.46 -34.12
C ILE A 94 18.72 -6.01 -34.48
N GLU A 95 18.55 -5.72 -35.76
CA GLU A 95 18.74 -4.44 -36.39
C GLU A 95 17.77 -3.40 -35.83
N THR A 96 18.30 -2.19 -35.64
CA THR A 96 17.56 -0.95 -35.41
C THR A 96 16.85 -0.52 -36.70
N GLU A 97 15.56 -0.18 -36.66
CA GLU A 97 15.05 0.99 -37.40
C GLU A 97 13.67 1.49 -36.93
N THR A 98 13.66 2.75 -36.50
CA THR A 98 12.79 3.88 -36.85
C THR A 98 11.31 3.64 -37.24
N ALA A 99 10.46 4.46 -36.61
CA ALA A 99 9.03 4.67 -36.82
C ALA A 99 8.56 4.81 -38.28
N VAL A 100 7.43 4.15 -38.63
CA VAL A 100 6.34 4.58 -39.53
C VAL A 100 5.07 3.72 -39.24
N GLN A 101 3.88 4.33 -39.09
CA GLN A 101 2.54 3.68 -39.24
C GLN A 101 2.06 3.81 -40.72
N PRO A 102 1.00 3.14 -41.25
CA PRO A 102 0.07 2.11 -40.71
C PRO A 102 -0.23 0.94 -41.72
N ASP A 103 -1.19 0.09 -41.33
CA ASP A 103 -2.14 -0.72 -42.14
C ASP A 103 -1.80 -2.12 -42.73
N GLU A 104 -2.86 -2.95 -42.68
CA GLU A 104 -3.21 -4.17 -43.42
C GLU A 104 -2.76 -5.56 -42.87
N ASP A 105 -3.73 -6.20 -42.21
CA ASP A 105 -4.29 -7.54 -42.46
C ASP A 105 -3.44 -8.83 -42.51
N GLU A 106 -4.12 -9.86 -41.98
CA GLU A 106 -3.98 -11.31 -42.18
C GLU A 106 -3.13 -12.13 -41.20
N ASP A 107 -3.88 -12.88 -40.37
CA ASP A 107 -3.80 -14.32 -40.15
C ASP A 107 -2.40 -14.99 -40.15
N PHE A 108 -2.10 -15.74 -39.08
CA PHE A 108 -2.15 -17.22 -39.12
C PHE A 108 -1.59 -17.83 -37.82
N LEU A 109 -2.50 -18.47 -37.08
CA LEU A 109 -2.39 -19.78 -36.43
C LEU A 109 -1.01 -20.31 -35.98
N ALA A 110 -0.93 -20.47 -34.66
CA ALA A 110 -0.98 -21.77 -33.98
C ALA A 110 0.31 -22.50 -33.59
N SER A 111 0.19 -23.01 -32.35
CA SER A 111 0.71 -24.29 -31.84
C SER A 111 2.20 -24.26 -31.49
N ALA A 112 2.69 -24.97 -30.49
CA ALA A 112 2.14 -25.98 -29.60
C ALA A 112 3.09 -25.95 -28.38
N SER A 113 2.59 -26.11 -27.15
CA SER A 113 2.75 -27.38 -26.40
C SER A 113 4.20 -27.62 -26.00
N THR A 114 4.54 -27.67 -24.71
CA THR A 114 4.46 -28.83 -23.79
C THR A 114 5.74 -28.68 -22.95
N ASP A 115 5.89 -29.08 -21.70
CA ASP A 115 5.09 -29.84 -20.75
C ASP A 115 6.00 -30.02 -19.53
N SER A 116 5.38 -30.18 -18.37
CA SER A 116 5.90 -30.85 -17.18
C SER A 116 7.13 -30.24 -16.48
N GLY A 117 7.12 -29.99 -15.19
CA GLY A 117 6.20 -30.47 -14.15
C GLY A 117 6.98 -30.81 -12.90
N ASN A 118 6.32 -30.60 -11.75
CA ASN A 118 6.63 -31.15 -10.42
C ASN A 118 7.86 -30.52 -9.72
N GLY A 119 7.82 -30.09 -8.46
CA GLY A 119 6.79 -30.17 -7.41
C GLY A 119 7.51 -30.14 -6.05
N SER A 120 6.86 -29.55 -5.03
CA SER A 120 7.08 -29.77 -3.58
C SER A 120 8.44 -29.28 -3.03
N GLU A 121 8.62 -28.73 -1.83
CA GLU A 121 7.89 -28.74 -0.56
C GLU A 121 8.12 -27.41 0.22
N SER A 122 7.20 -27.20 1.14
CA SER A 122 7.17 -26.29 2.29
C SER A 122 8.47 -26.11 3.09
N GLY A 123 8.65 -24.91 3.62
CA GLY A 123 9.59 -24.61 4.72
C GLY A 123 9.52 -23.15 5.12
N GLU A 124 8.54 -22.81 5.96
CA GLU A 124 8.49 -21.53 6.68
C GLU A 124 9.81 -21.28 7.42
N SER A 125 10.37 -20.09 7.23
CA SER A 125 11.31 -19.48 8.15
C SER A 125 10.90 -18.02 8.24
N ALA A 126 10.03 -17.71 9.19
CA ALA A 126 9.77 -16.33 9.61
C ALA A 126 11.11 -15.73 10.05
N LEU A 127 11.68 -14.87 9.20
CA LEU A 127 12.84 -14.07 9.55
C LEU A 127 12.37 -13.02 10.58
N ASP A 128 12.85 -13.20 11.80
CA ASP A 128 12.57 -12.37 12.95
C ASP A 128 13.09 -10.94 12.72
N LEU A 129 12.18 -10.06 12.28
CA LEU A 129 12.44 -8.65 11.96
C LEU A 129 12.91 -7.83 13.17
N GLU A 130 12.82 -8.36 14.40
CA GLU A 130 13.37 -7.71 15.60
C GLU A 130 14.90 -7.80 15.67
N SER A 131 15.54 -8.72 14.93
CA SER A 131 17.01 -8.89 14.97
C SER A 131 17.78 -7.79 14.26
N LEU A 132 17.14 -7.00 13.39
CA LEU A 132 17.77 -5.87 12.68
C LEU A 132 17.95 -4.64 13.58
N PHE A 133 17.38 -4.62 14.79
CA PHE A 133 17.43 -3.48 15.69
C PHE A 133 18.28 -3.68 16.96
N ARG A 134 19.11 -4.74 17.07
CA ARG A 134 20.01 -4.91 18.22
C ARG A 134 21.51 -4.92 17.89
N GLU A 135 22.15 -3.89 18.44
CA GLU A 135 23.57 -3.67 18.76
C GLU A 135 24.57 -3.59 17.60
N GLU A 136 24.61 -2.42 16.95
CA GLU A 136 25.89 -1.73 16.78
C GLU A 136 25.93 -0.50 17.69
N SER A 137 26.92 -0.46 18.58
CA SER A 137 27.19 0.65 19.48
C SER A 137 28.12 1.69 18.84
N ASP A 138 27.69 2.96 18.91
CA ASP A 138 28.43 4.24 18.85
C ASP A 138 28.65 4.89 17.44
N PRO A 139 28.60 6.24 17.26
CA PRO A 139 28.51 7.33 18.24
C PRO A 139 27.30 8.28 18.09
N LYS A 140 26.96 8.96 19.20
CA LYS A 140 26.03 10.11 19.36
C LYS A 140 25.15 10.46 18.15
N VAL A 141 23.89 10.02 18.17
CA VAL A 141 22.84 10.61 17.32
C VAL A 141 22.27 11.80 18.09
N ASP A 142 22.81 12.97 17.76
CA ASP A 142 22.38 14.28 18.23
C ASP A 142 20.92 14.60 17.82
N GLU A 143 20.34 15.55 18.53
CA GLU A 143 19.03 16.22 18.44
C GLU A 143 18.28 16.15 17.09
N ILE A 144 16.94 16.29 17.13
CA ILE A 144 16.10 16.57 15.94
C ILE A 144 16.85 17.58 15.07
N GLN A 145 17.36 17.13 13.91
CA GLN A 145 18.49 17.78 13.26
C GLN A 145 18.16 19.17 12.68
N ASP A 146 16.86 19.49 12.56
CA ASP A 146 16.38 20.78 12.09
C ASP A 146 15.04 21.17 12.74
N PRO A 147 15.01 22.20 13.61
CA PRO A 147 13.78 22.66 14.25
C PRO A 147 12.80 23.35 13.29
N GLU A 148 13.27 23.89 12.15
CA GLU A 148 12.37 24.45 11.13
C GLU A 148 11.61 23.33 10.43
N LEU A 149 12.33 22.25 10.06
CA LEU A 149 11.74 21.08 9.43
C LEU A 149 10.77 20.34 10.36
N LEU A 150 11.09 20.24 11.66
CA LEU A 150 10.15 19.71 12.66
C LEU A 150 8.86 20.53 12.72
N LYS A 151 8.98 21.85 12.69
CA LYS A 151 7.82 22.74 12.76
C LYS A 151 6.93 22.61 11.52
N GLU A 152 7.53 22.60 10.33
CA GLU A 152 6.83 22.35 9.06
C GLU A 152 6.10 21.00 9.10
N PHE A 153 6.79 19.94 9.52
CA PHE A 153 6.18 18.64 9.70
C PHE A 153 4.97 18.65 10.65
N ILE A 154 5.07 19.32 11.80
CA ILE A 154 3.95 19.40 12.75
C ILE A 154 2.75 20.12 12.13
N GLU A 155 2.97 21.21 11.40
CA GLU A 155 1.90 21.96 10.71
C GLU A 155 1.23 21.09 9.64
N GLU A 156 2.00 20.46 8.75
CA GLU A 156 1.49 19.58 7.69
C GLU A 156 0.77 18.35 8.26
N ALA A 157 1.34 17.71 9.28
CA ALA A 157 0.75 16.53 9.89
C ALA A 157 -0.62 16.86 10.53
N LYS A 158 -0.80 18.06 11.11
CA LYS A 158 -2.11 18.50 11.63
C LYS A 158 -3.16 18.67 10.52
N GLU A 159 -2.77 19.18 9.36
CA GLU A 159 -3.66 19.30 8.20
C GLU A 159 -4.05 17.92 7.63
N HIS A 160 -3.07 17.01 7.56
CA HIS A 160 -3.27 15.62 7.19
C HIS A 160 -4.25 14.91 8.14
N LEU A 161 -4.08 15.06 9.45
CA LEU A 161 -4.97 14.47 10.44
C LEU A 161 -6.40 15.02 10.34
N SER A 162 -6.56 16.31 10.07
CA SER A 162 -7.87 16.92 9.83
C SER A 162 -8.55 16.36 8.57
N THR A 163 -7.76 16.09 7.52
CA THR A 163 -8.24 15.48 6.28
C THR A 163 -8.67 14.03 6.50
N ILE A 164 -7.90 13.27 7.28
CA ILE A 164 -8.24 11.90 7.68
C ILE A 164 -9.61 11.87 8.36
N GLU A 165 -9.82 12.68 9.40
CA GLU A 165 -11.07 12.69 10.16
C GLU A 165 -12.31 12.99 9.30
N LEU A 166 -12.20 13.98 8.41
CA LEU A 166 -13.29 14.34 7.51
C LEU A 166 -13.65 13.20 6.54
N ASN A 167 -12.65 12.56 5.94
CA ASN A 167 -12.89 11.48 4.97
C ASN A 167 -13.34 10.18 5.67
N MET A 168 -12.90 9.95 6.91
CA MET A 168 -13.37 8.82 7.72
C MET A 168 -14.87 8.92 8.03
N LEU A 169 -15.39 10.11 8.30
CA LEU A 169 -16.84 10.33 8.45
C LEU A 169 -17.61 10.04 7.15
N GLY A 170 -17.01 10.37 6.00
CA GLY A 170 -17.55 10.01 4.69
C GLY A 170 -17.62 8.50 4.48
N LEU A 171 -16.57 7.78 4.88
CA LEU A 171 -16.49 6.32 4.81
C LEU A 171 -17.45 5.61 5.77
N GLU A 172 -17.82 6.24 6.89
CA GLU A 172 -18.89 5.74 7.76
C GLU A 172 -20.24 5.67 7.03
N THR A 173 -20.53 6.69 6.21
CA THR A 173 -21.78 6.74 5.43
C THR A 173 -21.70 5.90 4.15
N ASN A 174 -20.54 5.90 3.49
CA ASN A 174 -20.30 5.17 2.25
C ASN A 174 -18.97 4.38 2.31
N PRO A 175 -18.96 3.17 2.89
CA PRO A 175 -17.74 2.37 3.09
C PRO A 175 -17.04 1.91 1.80
N LYS A 176 -17.69 2.09 0.64
CA LYS A 176 -17.17 1.70 -0.69
C LYS A 176 -16.61 2.89 -1.47
N ASP A 177 -16.52 4.07 -0.85
CA ASP A 177 -15.98 5.26 -1.48
C ASP A 177 -14.45 5.15 -1.61
N ILE A 178 -13.99 4.80 -2.81
CA ILE A 178 -12.57 4.63 -3.12
C ILE A 178 -11.83 5.97 -3.05
N GLU A 179 -12.48 7.08 -3.42
CA GLU A 179 -11.84 8.39 -3.37
C GLU A 179 -11.61 8.82 -1.92
N ALA A 180 -12.61 8.65 -1.06
CA ALA A 180 -12.47 8.91 0.37
C ALA A 180 -11.42 7.99 1.01
N MET A 181 -11.36 6.71 0.64
CA MET A 181 -10.32 5.78 1.09
C MET A 181 -8.90 6.27 0.73
N ASN A 182 -8.70 6.66 -0.53
CA ASN A 182 -7.42 7.19 -0.98
C ASN A 182 -7.08 8.55 -0.35
N ALA A 183 -8.09 9.34 0.03
CA ALA A 183 -7.92 10.59 0.74
C ALA A 183 -7.58 10.41 2.24
N VAL A 184 -7.81 9.22 2.80
CA VAL A 184 -7.34 8.83 4.15
C VAL A 184 -5.96 8.19 4.09
N PHE A 185 -5.73 7.29 3.13
CA PHE A 185 -4.47 6.55 2.98
C PHE A 185 -3.26 7.47 2.75
N ARG A 186 -3.37 8.43 1.80
CA ARG A 186 -2.27 9.32 1.43
C ARG A 186 -1.72 10.13 2.61
N PRO A 187 -2.55 10.80 3.43
CA PRO A 187 -2.10 11.45 4.66
C PRO A 187 -1.28 10.57 5.60
N PHE A 188 -1.69 9.32 5.85
CA PHE A 188 -0.90 8.40 6.70
C PHE A 188 0.45 8.05 6.08
N HIS A 189 0.48 7.80 4.77
CA HIS A 189 1.72 7.52 4.05
C HIS A 189 2.71 8.69 4.12
N SER A 190 2.23 9.92 3.90
CA SER A 190 3.04 11.14 4.03
C SER A 190 3.59 11.31 5.45
N ILE A 191 2.73 11.15 6.48
CA ILE A 191 3.14 11.24 7.89
C ILE A 191 4.21 10.19 8.20
N LYS A 192 4.03 8.93 7.75
CA LYS A 192 5.03 7.87 7.92
C LYS A 192 6.36 8.25 7.27
N GLY A 193 6.33 8.66 6.00
CA GLY A 193 7.54 8.96 5.23
C GLY A 193 8.37 10.06 5.88
N VAL A 194 7.74 11.18 6.22
CA VAL A 194 8.44 12.29 6.87
C VAL A 194 8.91 11.88 8.26
N ALA A 195 8.06 11.27 9.10
CA ALA A 195 8.43 10.82 10.44
C ALA A 195 9.62 9.85 10.46
N GLY A 196 9.73 8.97 9.45
CA GLY A 196 10.90 8.10 9.28
C GLY A 196 12.17 8.88 8.96
N PHE A 197 12.07 9.86 8.05
CA PHE A 197 13.18 10.72 7.68
C PHE A 197 13.73 11.56 8.86
N ILE A 198 12.84 12.10 9.70
CA ILE A 198 13.23 12.85 10.91
C ILE A 198 13.37 12.01 12.18
N ASN A 199 13.36 10.69 12.06
CA ASN A 199 13.59 9.75 13.15
C ASN A 199 12.59 9.89 14.34
N LEU A 200 11.33 10.21 14.04
CA LEU A 200 10.23 10.23 15.00
C LEU A 200 9.63 8.82 15.15
N ILE A 201 10.28 8.00 15.97
CA ILE A 201 10.03 6.55 16.05
C ILE A 201 8.56 6.22 16.41
N GLU A 202 7.96 6.91 17.37
CA GLU A 202 6.56 6.65 17.78
C GLU A 202 5.58 6.91 16.63
N ILE A 203 5.72 8.06 15.96
CA ILE A 203 4.85 8.48 14.87
C ILE A 203 5.05 7.58 13.66
N HIS A 204 6.30 7.28 13.29
CA HIS A 204 6.64 6.40 12.17
C HIS A 204 6.03 5.00 12.38
N ARG A 205 6.21 4.39 13.55
CA ARG A 205 5.70 3.04 13.83
C ARG A 205 4.18 3.01 13.81
N LEU A 206 3.51 3.96 14.46
CA LEU A 206 2.05 4.00 14.49
C LEU A 206 1.45 4.21 13.09
N SER A 207 1.95 5.20 12.34
CA SER A 207 1.48 5.49 10.99
C SER A 207 1.69 4.32 10.03
N HIS A 208 2.83 3.61 10.12
CA HIS A 208 3.10 2.42 9.33
C HIS A 208 2.08 1.29 9.55
N GLU A 209 1.73 0.99 10.81
CA GLU A 209 0.79 -0.10 11.10
C GLU A 209 -0.64 0.24 10.65
N VAL A 210 -1.03 1.51 10.76
CA VAL A 210 -2.33 1.99 10.29
C VAL A 210 -2.38 2.03 8.77
N GLU A 211 -1.28 2.41 8.11
CA GLU A 211 -1.16 2.35 6.66
C GLU A 211 -1.31 0.91 6.14
N ASN A 212 -0.69 -0.08 6.79
CA ASN A 212 -0.85 -1.49 6.44
C ASN A 212 -2.31 -1.95 6.55
N LEU A 213 -3.01 -1.54 7.62
CA LEU A 213 -4.44 -1.80 7.79
C LEU A 213 -5.27 -1.17 6.66
N LEU A 214 -4.98 0.09 6.33
CA LEU A 214 -5.67 0.83 5.27
C LEU A 214 -5.37 0.25 3.88
N ASP A 215 -4.18 -0.28 3.63
CA ASP A 215 -3.86 -0.96 2.37
C ASP A 215 -4.65 -2.25 2.18
N LEU A 216 -4.84 -3.03 3.26
CA LEU A 216 -5.76 -4.17 3.23
C LEU A 216 -7.19 -3.75 2.89
N ALA A 217 -7.64 -2.62 3.43
CA ALA A 217 -8.98 -2.13 3.14
C ALA A 217 -9.11 -1.59 1.70
N ARG A 218 -8.11 -0.83 1.24
CA ARG A 218 -8.02 -0.28 -0.12
C ARG A 218 -7.98 -1.38 -1.18
N SER A 219 -7.25 -2.47 -0.91
CA SER A 219 -7.18 -3.65 -1.79
C SER A 219 -8.41 -4.56 -1.71
N GLY A 220 -9.41 -4.22 -0.88
CA GLY A 220 -10.63 -5.00 -0.71
C GLY A 220 -10.44 -6.29 0.09
N LYS A 221 -9.26 -6.50 0.69
CA LYS A 221 -8.97 -7.65 1.57
C LYS A 221 -9.58 -7.47 2.96
N LEU A 222 -9.89 -6.23 3.36
CA LEU A 222 -10.56 -5.87 4.60
C LEU A 222 -11.78 -4.98 4.31
N ALA A 223 -12.91 -5.26 4.93
CA ALA A 223 -14.09 -4.41 4.82
C ALA A 223 -13.98 -3.21 5.78
N ILE A 224 -14.31 -2.01 5.28
CA ILE A 224 -14.48 -0.84 6.14
C ILE A 224 -15.74 -1.01 6.98
N THR A 225 -15.52 -1.13 8.28
CA THR A 225 -16.51 -1.35 9.34
C THR A 225 -16.31 -0.29 10.41
N ASP A 226 -17.29 -0.12 11.29
CA ASP A 226 -17.20 0.80 12.44
C ASP A 226 -15.91 0.54 13.25
N SER A 227 -15.51 -0.73 13.41
CA SER A 227 -14.26 -1.11 14.08
C SER A 227 -13.00 -0.59 13.37
N VAL A 228 -12.97 -0.64 12.03
CA VAL A 228 -11.86 -0.06 11.24
C VAL A 228 -11.86 1.45 11.38
N ILE A 229 -13.04 2.06 11.35
CA ILE A 229 -13.18 3.51 11.50
C ILE A 229 -12.66 3.97 12.86
N ASP A 230 -13.07 3.29 13.94
CA ASP A 230 -12.61 3.55 15.30
C ASP A 230 -11.09 3.38 15.45
N ILE A 231 -10.49 2.40 14.77
CA ILE A 231 -9.04 2.22 14.77
C ILE A 231 -8.34 3.40 14.08
N VAL A 232 -8.82 3.82 12.91
CA VAL A 232 -8.18 4.90 12.16
C VAL A 232 -8.31 6.24 12.88
N LEU A 233 -9.50 6.54 13.43
CA LEU A 233 -9.71 7.74 14.24
C LEU A 233 -8.92 7.70 15.55
N GLY A 234 -8.89 6.56 16.22
CA GLY A 234 -8.06 6.38 17.42
C GLY A 234 -6.56 6.55 17.14
N ALA A 235 -6.08 6.12 15.98
CA ALA A 235 -4.70 6.39 15.57
C ALA A 235 -4.45 7.89 15.32
N ALA A 236 -5.40 8.57 14.67
CA ALA A 236 -5.31 10.00 14.44
C ALA A 236 -5.25 10.78 15.77
N ASP A 237 -6.05 10.41 16.77
CA ASP A 237 -6.02 11.00 18.12
C ASP A 237 -4.66 10.80 18.80
N ILE A 238 -4.08 9.61 18.73
CA ILE A 238 -2.75 9.33 19.30
C ILE A 238 -1.68 10.14 18.58
N LEU A 239 -1.74 10.22 17.24
CA LEU A 239 -0.82 11.04 16.46
C LEU A 239 -0.92 12.53 16.84
N LYS A 240 -2.13 13.06 17.03
CA LYS A 240 -2.31 14.44 17.52
C LYS A 240 -1.62 14.66 18.86
N GLY A 241 -1.80 13.73 19.81
CA GLY A 241 -1.12 13.80 21.10
C GLY A 241 0.41 13.79 20.97
N LEU A 242 0.97 12.94 20.10
CA LEU A 242 2.41 12.90 19.84
C LEU A 242 2.93 14.20 19.18
N LEU A 243 2.15 14.81 18.29
CA LEU A 243 2.50 16.12 17.70
C LEU A 243 2.47 17.24 18.73
N GLU A 244 1.52 17.22 19.67
CA GLU A 244 1.47 18.16 20.79
C GLU A 244 2.67 17.98 21.74
N GLU A 245 3.08 16.73 22.03
CA GLU A 245 4.30 16.46 22.79
C GLU A 245 5.54 17.04 22.09
N LEU A 246 5.64 16.89 20.76
CA LEU A 246 6.74 17.48 19.98
C LEU A 246 6.74 19.01 20.01
N GLU A 247 5.58 19.64 19.88
CA GLU A 247 5.43 21.10 19.94
C GLU A 247 5.82 21.67 21.32
N ASN A 248 5.56 20.91 22.39
CA ASN A 248 5.96 21.27 23.75
C ASN A 248 7.42 20.93 24.09
N GLY A 249 8.16 20.28 23.18
CA GLY A 249 9.53 19.83 23.41
C GLY A 249 9.64 18.60 24.33
N GLU A 250 8.55 17.86 24.52
CA GLU A 250 8.44 16.66 25.36
C GLU A 250 8.42 15.35 24.53
N GLY A 251 8.36 15.45 23.20
CA GLY A 251 8.32 14.33 22.25
C GLY A 251 9.69 13.83 21.78
N GLY A 252 9.69 13.00 20.73
CA GLY A 252 10.93 12.48 20.12
C GLY A 252 11.58 11.34 20.91
N ARG A 253 10.78 10.59 21.68
CA ARG A 253 11.29 9.44 22.46
C ARG A 253 11.89 8.39 21.54
N LYS A 254 13.01 7.80 21.98
CA LYS A 254 13.64 6.67 21.27
C LYS A 254 12.82 5.39 21.39
N ASP A 255 12.18 5.21 22.54
CA ASP A 255 11.34 4.06 22.83
C ASP A 255 9.86 4.49 22.83
N PRO A 256 8.98 3.78 22.10
CA PRO A 256 7.58 4.10 22.12
C PRO A 256 6.92 3.93 23.49
N SER A 257 6.02 4.85 23.80
CA SER A 257 5.22 4.82 25.01
C SER A 257 4.37 3.55 25.08
N PRO A 258 4.05 3.05 26.29
CA PRO A 258 3.18 1.89 26.45
C PRO A 258 1.81 2.03 25.77
N LEU A 259 1.31 3.27 25.67
CA LEU A 259 0.07 3.59 24.97
C LEU A 259 0.21 3.33 23.46
N VAL A 260 1.28 3.83 22.83
CA VAL A 260 1.55 3.62 21.40
C VAL A 260 1.80 2.14 21.11
N LEU A 261 2.58 1.45 21.94
CA LEU A 261 2.81 0.00 21.79
C LEU A 261 1.53 -0.82 21.87
N GLY A 262 0.70 -0.55 22.89
CA GLY A 262 -0.58 -1.25 23.06
C GLY A 262 -1.54 -0.99 21.90
N PHE A 263 -1.51 0.21 21.33
CA PHE A 263 -2.31 0.52 20.14
C PHE A 263 -1.79 -0.18 18.89
N ILE A 264 -0.47 -0.18 18.66
CA ILE A 264 0.15 -0.94 17.56
C ILE A 264 -0.21 -2.42 17.64
N GLU A 265 -0.13 -3.01 18.82
CA GLU A 265 -0.51 -4.42 19.03
C GLU A 265 -2.00 -4.65 18.72
N LYS A 266 -2.88 -3.72 19.11
CA LYS A 266 -4.30 -3.76 18.75
C LYS A 266 -4.50 -3.73 17.23
N VAL A 267 -3.79 -2.87 16.50
CA VAL A 267 -3.87 -2.75 15.04
C VAL A 267 -3.36 -4.02 14.36
N ARG A 268 -2.20 -4.52 14.76
CA ARG A 268 -1.59 -5.74 14.20
C ARG A 268 -2.47 -6.98 14.36
N ASN A 269 -3.11 -7.10 15.52
CA ASN A 269 -3.97 -8.23 15.83
C ASN A 269 -5.40 -8.07 15.27
N PHE A 270 -5.69 -6.97 14.59
CA PHE A 270 -7.01 -6.74 14.00
C PHE A 270 -7.16 -7.54 12.70
N THR A 271 -7.97 -8.60 12.77
CA THR A 271 -8.27 -9.47 11.61
C THR A 271 -9.57 -9.11 10.90
N GLY A 272 -10.10 -7.90 11.14
CA GLY A 272 -11.47 -7.53 10.77
C GLY A 272 -12.50 -8.00 11.79
N ASP A 273 -13.70 -7.44 11.71
CA ASP A 273 -14.83 -7.95 12.48
C ASP A 273 -15.08 -9.41 12.08
N PRO A 274 -15.35 -10.31 13.05
CA PRO A 274 -15.72 -11.67 12.72
C PRO A 274 -16.95 -11.63 11.81
N VAL A 275 -16.75 -12.01 10.55
CA VAL A 275 -17.84 -12.17 9.59
C VAL A 275 -18.63 -13.39 10.04
N VAL A 276 -19.59 -13.18 10.95
CA VAL A 276 -20.63 -14.15 11.25
C VAL A 276 -21.57 -14.20 10.03
N GLY A 277 -21.14 -14.93 9.00
CA GLY A 277 -21.94 -15.25 7.83
C GLY A 277 -22.13 -14.10 6.85
N SER A 278 -22.18 -14.45 5.58
CA SER A 278 -22.49 -13.58 4.45
C SER A 278 -23.95 -13.12 4.42
N GLU A 279 -24.44 -12.45 5.46
CA GLU A 279 -25.69 -11.70 5.42
C GLU A 279 -25.45 -10.41 6.20
N ILE A 280 -25.57 -9.25 5.54
CA ILE A 280 -25.98 -8.03 6.23
C ILE A 280 -27.13 -8.45 7.14
N PRO A 281 -27.08 -8.24 8.47
CA PRO A 281 -28.18 -8.64 9.33
C PRO A 281 -29.37 -7.78 8.93
N VAL A 282 -30.20 -8.30 8.02
CA VAL A 282 -31.53 -7.78 7.73
C VAL A 282 -32.29 -8.04 9.01
N ARG A 283 -32.23 -7.09 9.94
CA ARG A 283 -33.09 -7.08 11.11
C ARG A 283 -34.51 -7.22 10.56
N LYS A 284 -35.14 -8.37 10.84
CA LYS A 284 -36.47 -8.67 10.32
C LYS A 284 -37.38 -7.51 10.71
N VAL A 285 -38.08 -6.93 9.74
CA VAL A 285 -38.93 -5.74 9.96
C VAL A 285 -39.86 -5.93 11.16
N GLY A 286 -40.38 -7.14 11.37
CA GLY A 286 -41.16 -7.50 12.57
C GLY A 286 -40.43 -7.26 13.89
N LYS A 287 -39.15 -7.65 14.02
CA LYS A 287 -38.35 -7.40 15.23
C LYS A 287 -38.08 -5.91 15.46
N ILE A 288 -37.85 -5.15 14.40
CA ILE A 288 -37.66 -3.69 14.49
C ILE A 288 -38.92 -3.02 15.03
N LEU A 289 -40.10 -3.43 14.52
CA LEU A 289 -41.38 -2.87 14.95
C LEU A 289 -41.71 -3.23 16.41
N VAL A 290 -41.29 -4.40 16.89
CA VAL A 290 -41.42 -4.79 18.31
C VAL A 290 -40.50 -3.96 19.20
N GLU A 291 -39.23 -3.77 18.81
CA GLU A 291 -38.27 -2.94 19.55
C GLU A 291 -38.73 -1.48 19.69
N HIS A 292 -39.40 -0.94 18.67
CA HIS A 292 -39.94 0.43 18.68
C HIS A 292 -41.34 0.53 19.28
N GLY A 293 -41.89 -0.56 19.84
CA GLY A 293 -43.21 -0.61 20.47
C GLY A 293 -44.37 -0.41 19.49
N VAL A 294 -44.13 -0.58 18.18
CA VAL A 294 -45.16 -0.49 17.14
C VAL A 294 -45.99 -1.77 17.06
N LEU A 295 -45.41 -2.92 17.42
CA LEU A 295 -46.05 -4.23 17.46
C LEU A 295 -45.66 -5.00 18.74
N GLU A 296 -46.48 -5.95 19.16
CA GLU A 296 -46.15 -6.91 20.22
C GLU A 296 -45.56 -8.19 19.60
N ASP A 297 -44.66 -8.89 20.28
CA ASP A 297 -43.94 -10.05 19.71
C ASP A 297 -44.90 -11.16 19.25
N GLU A 298 -45.99 -11.37 20.00
CA GLU A 298 -47.08 -12.32 19.67
C GLU A 298 -47.82 -11.94 18.37
N THR A 299 -47.96 -10.64 18.08
CA THR A 299 -48.63 -10.15 16.86
C THR A 299 -47.80 -10.30 15.59
N VAL A 300 -46.47 -10.43 15.72
CA VAL A 300 -45.59 -10.63 14.56
C VAL A 300 -45.82 -12.00 13.95
N GLU A 301 -46.05 -13.03 14.76
CA GLU A 301 -46.31 -14.39 14.29
C GLU A 301 -47.62 -14.46 13.50
N ASP A 302 -48.69 -13.85 14.02
CA ASP A 302 -49.99 -13.77 13.36
C ASP A 302 -49.93 -13.06 12.00
N ILE A 303 -49.20 -11.93 11.91
CA ILE A 303 -49.02 -11.18 10.66
C ILE A 303 -48.23 -12.00 9.64
N VAL A 304 -47.22 -12.76 10.10
CA VAL A 304 -46.42 -13.65 9.24
C VAL A 304 -47.26 -14.81 8.72
N GLU A 305 -48.11 -15.43 9.55
CA GLU A 305 -49.00 -16.51 9.13
C GLU A 305 -50.08 -16.03 8.16
N LYS A 306 -50.73 -14.90 8.44
CA LYS A 306 -51.70 -14.25 7.56
C LYS A 306 -51.08 -13.89 6.20
N GLY A 307 -49.87 -13.31 6.21
CA GLY A 307 -49.14 -12.99 4.99
C GLY A 307 -48.79 -14.22 4.16
N LYS A 308 -48.40 -15.33 4.80
CA LYS A 308 -48.14 -16.61 4.10
C LYS A 308 -49.40 -17.21 3.50
N ALA A 309 -50.52 -17.18 4.23
CA ALA A 309 -51.80 -17.70 3.74
C ALA A 309 -52.33 -16.93 2.52
N GLU A 310 -52.01 -15.64 2.43
CA GLU A 310 -52.48 -14.74 1.37
C GLU A 310 -51.41 -14.49 0.28
N GLY A 311 -50.20 -15.05 0.43
CA GLY A 311 -49.07 -14.81 -0.47
C GLY A 311 -48.57 -13.36 -0.47
N ARG A 312 -48.83 -12.60 0.60
CA ARG A 312 -48.51 -11.17 0.73
C ARG A 312 -47.23 -10.96 1.54
N LYS A 313 -46.54 -9.85 1.28
CA LYS A 313 -45.33 -9.47 2.03
C LYS A 313 -45.71 -8.96 3.42
N PHE A 314 -44.87 -9.19 4.43
CA PHE A 314 -45.11 -8.75 5.82
C PHE A 314 -45.56 -7.29 5.94
N GLY A 315 -44.87 -6.36 5.26
CA GLY A 315 -45.25 -4.94 5.30
C GLY A 315 -46.60 -4.60 4.66
N GLN A 316 -47.14 -5.45 3.78
CA GLN A 316 -48.49 -5.29 3.23
C GLN A 316 -49.54 -5.84 4.20
N THR A 317 -49.22 -6.93 4.90
CA THR A 317 -50.12 -7.54 5.88
C THR A 317 -50.17 -6.78 7.20
N ALA A 318 -49.09 -6.06 7.56
CA ALA A 318 -49.01 -5.27 8.79
C ALA A 318 -49.80 -3.94 8.76
N ILE A 319 -50.27 -3.50 7.59
CA ILE A 319 -51.02 -2.25 7.39
C ILE A 319 -52.56 -2.52 7.35
N ASP A 320 -52.95 -3.78 7.21
CA ASP A 320 -54.34 -4.26 7.09
C ASP A 320 -54.97 -4.62 8.44
#